data_AF-A0A821JCL6-F1
#
_entry.id   AF-A0A821JCL6-F1
#
_cell.length_a   1.000
_cell.length_b   1.000
_cell.length_c   1.000
_cell.angle_alpha   90.00
_cell.angle_beta   90.00
_cell.angle_gamma   90.00
#
_symmetry.space_group_name_H-M   'P 1'
#
loop_
_entity.id
_entity.type
_entity.pdbx_description
1 polymer ?
#
loop_
_entity_poly.entity_id
_entity_poly.type
_entity_poly.pdbx_seq_one_letter_code
_entity_poly.pdbx_strand_id
1 'polypeptide(L)'
;MIEPYVPPTRILRCYNCQQYDDHIAVRCPNKDKPICFKCGQQHSFNPECQNAVCCAHCKGNHMAGNPNCPQKIATRENKKIQMKA
;
A
#
# COMPACT_ATOMS: atom_id res chain seq x y z
N MET A 1 -21.24 -17.76 -16.50
CA MET A 1 -19.76 -17.65 -16.58
C MET A 1 -19.29 -17.18 -15.22
N ILE A 2 -18.47 -17.99 -14.53
CA ILE A 2 -17.91 -17.62 -13.22
C ILE A 2 -16.53 -17.02 -13.51
N GLU A 3 -16.37 -15.73 -13.26
CA GLU A 3 -15.05 -15.11 -13.36
C GLU A 3 -14.14 -15.72 -12.28
N PRO A 4 -12.90 -16.14 -12.62
CA PRO A 4 -11.99 -16.67 -11.64
C PRO A 4 -11.65 -15.61 -10.58
N TYR A 5 -11.93 -15.92 -9.31
CA TYR A 5 -11.59 -15.05 -8.19
C TYR A 5 -10.07 -14.87 -8.10
N VAL A 6 -9.59 -13.66 -8.36
CA VAL A 6 -8.19 -13.28 -8.13
C VAL A 6 -8.10 -12.62 -6.77
N PRO A 7 -7.39 -13.23 -5.79
CA PRO A 7 -7.28 -12.65 -4.46
C PRO A 7 -6.66 -11.24 -4.52
N PRO A 8 -7.26 -10.23 -3.86
CA PRO A 8 -6.70 -8.88 -3.79
C PRO A 8 -5.38 -8.82 -2.99
N THR A 9 -4.93 -9.93 -2.41
CA THR A 9 -3.77 -10.06 -1.53
C THR A 9 -2.43 -10.27 -2.25
N ARG A 10 -2.39 -10.31 -3.59
CA ARG A 10 -1.13 -10.57 -4.33
C ARG A 10 -0.07 -9.46 -4.26
N ILE A 11 -0.36 -8.35 -3.57
CA ILE A 11 0.64 -7.31 -3.33
C ILE A 11 0.79 -7.11 -1.84
N LEU A 12 2.02 -7.34 -1.40
CA LEU A 12 2.46 -7.04 -0.07
C LEU A 12 2.53 -5.52 0.14
N ARG A 13 1.95 -5.03 1.23
CA ARG A 13 2.12 -3.64 1.68
C ARG A 13 2.98 -3.65 2.94
N CYS A 14 4.10 -2.95 2.92
CA CYS A 14 4.88 -2.76 4.14
C CYS A 14 4.16 -1.80 5.09
N TYR A 15 3.88 -2.19 6.33
CA TYR A 15 3.19 -1.32 7.27
C TYR A 15 4.06 -0.19 7.86
N ASN A 16 5.36 -0.19 7.59
CA ASN A 16 6.26 0.91 7.97
C ASN A 16 6.29 1.99 6.87
N CYS A 17 6.73 1.68 5.65
CA CYS A 17 6.85 2.68 4.58
C CYS A 17 5.62 2.79 3.67
N GLN A 18 4.58 1.98 3.90
CA GLN A 18 3.39 1.82 3.05
C GLN A 18 3.64 1.33 1.62
N GLN A 19 4.89 1.09 1.19
CA GLN A 19 5.22 0.66 -0.18
C GLN A 19 4.63 -0.71 -0.53
N TYR A 20 4.37 -0.87 -1.83
CA TYR A 20 3.83 -2.05 -2.48
C TYR A 20 4.94 -2.98 -3.01
N ASP A 21 5.96 -3.19 -2.20
CA ASP A 21 7.19 -3.90 -2.56
C ASP A 21 7.27 -5.30 -1.91
N ASP A 22 8.39 -5.99 -2.10
CA ASP A 22 8.60 -7.38 -1.66
C ASP A 22 9.09 -7.52 -0.21
N HIS A 23 8.97 -6.47 0.62
CA HIS A 23 9.39 -6.51 2.02
C HIS A 23 8.24 -6.30 3.01
N ILE A 24 8.32 -7.00 4.14
CA ILE A 24 7.44 -6.83 5.29
C ILE A 24 8.00 -5.79 6.26
N ALA A 25 7.18 -5.30 7.20
CA ALA A 25 7.56 -4.30 8.19
C ALA A 25 8.86 -4.64 8.94
N VAL A 26 9.04 -5.90 9.34
CA VAL A 26 10.24 -6.39 10.06
C VAL A 26 11.53 -6.23 9.25
N ARG A 27 11.44 -6.31 7.91
CA ARG A 27 12.58 -6.18 6.98
C ARG A 27 12.56 -4.84 6.24
N CYS A 28 11.86 -3.83 6.78
CA CYS A 28 11.77 -2.54 6.11
C CYS A 28 13.09 -1.77 6.22
N PRO A 29 13.68 -1.32 5.11
CA PRO A 29 14.89 -0.50 5.12
C PRO A 29 14.63 0.90 5.74
N ASN A 30 13.37 1.34 5.74
CA ASN A 30 12.94 2.65 6.23
C ASN A 30 12.16 2.54 7.55
N LYS A 31 12.44 1.54 8.39
CA LYS A 31 11.72 1.30 9.65
C LYS A 31 11.76 2.49 10.61
N ASP A 32 12.84 3.28 10.59
CA ASP A 32 13.05 4.47 11.42
C ASP A 32 12.34 5.72 10.86
N LYS A 33 11.77 5.62 9.64
CA LYS A 33 11.01 6.69 8.97
C LYS A 33 9.64 6.17 8.54
N PRO A 34 8.78 5.77 9.49
CA PRO A 34 7.47 5.22 9.16
C PRO A 34 6.59 6.27 8.49
N ILE A 35 5.73 5.79 7.60
CA ILE A 35 4.71 6.57 6.91
C ILE A 35 3.35 6.13 7.44
N CYS A 36 2.56 7.12 7.87
CA CYS A 36 1.24 6.88 8.44
C CYS A 36 0.29 6.35 7.36
N PHE A 37 -0.38 5.23 7.63
CA PHE A 37 -1.30 4.63 6.65
C PHE A 37 -2.54 5.50 6.38
N LYS A 38 -2.90 6.39 7.31
CA LYS A 38 -4.08 7.28 7.22
C LYS A 38 -3.82 8.51 6.37
N CYS A 39 -2.73 9.23 6.64
CA CYS A 39 -2.47 10.54 6.06
C CYS A 39 -1.22 10.61 5.16
N GLY A 40 -0.42 9.55 5.09
CA GLY A 40 0.74 9.49 4.21
C GLY A 40 1.91 10.40 4.61
N GLN A 41 1.87 11.02 5.80
CA GLN A 41 2.99 11.80 6.36
C GLN A 41 4.00 10.91 7.10
N GLN A 42 5.22 11.43 7.31
CA GLN A 42 6.32 10.73 7.96
C GLN A 42 6.16 10.69 9.48
N HIS A 43 5.31 9.77 9.95
CA HIS A 43 5.19 9.37 11.34
C HIS A 43 4.54 7.98 11.43
N SER A 44 4.67 7.31 12.58
CA SER A 44 3.97 6.04 12.85
C SER A 44 2.47 6.24 12.85
N PHE A 45 1.71 5.19 12.54
CA PHE A 45 0.25 5.25 12.69
C PHE A 45 -0.14 5.57 14.14
N ASN A 46 -1.03 6.55 14.29
CA ASN A 46 -1.71 6.87 15.53
C ASN A 46 -3.23 6.86 15.25
N PRO A 47 -4.05 6.11 16.02
CA PRO A 47 -5.51 6.18 15.94
C PRO A 47 -6.07 7.60 16.06
N GLU A 48 -5.40 8.46 16.83
CA GLU A 48 -5.78 9.87 17.08
C GLU A 48 -5.16 10.83 16.05
N CYS A 49 -4.61 10.33 14.95
CA CYS A 49 -4.04 11.16 13.90
C CYS A 49 -5.08 12.14 13.36
N GLN A 50 -4.89 13.44 13.57
CA GLN A 50 -5.81 14.50 13.15
C GLN A 50 -5.61 14.94 11.69
N ASN A 51 -4.52 14.49 11.05
CA ASN A 51 -4.26 14.79 9.64
C ASN A 51 -5.38 14.27 8.73
N ALA A 52 -5.65 15.02 7.66
CA ALA A 52 -6.58 14.62 6.61
C ALA A 52 -6.19 13.26 6.02
N VAL A 53 -7.21 12.48 5.63
CA VAL A 53 -6.99 11.19 4.98
C VAL A 53 -6.34 11.42 3.63
N CYS A 54 -5.17 10.82 3.42
CA CYS A 54 -4.39 11.00 2.20
C CYS A 54 -3.55 9.76 1.94
N CYS A 55 -3.60 9.26 0.70
CA CYS A 55 -2.84 8.11 0.30
C CYS A 55 -1.36 8.48 0.15
N ALA A 56 -0.47 7.72 0.80
CA ALA A 56 0.97 7.92 0.67
C ALA A 56 1.47 7.89 -0.79
N HIS A 57 0.82 7.10 -1.65
CA HIS A 57 1.23 6.84 -3.04
C HIS A 57 0.58 7.77 -4.07
N CYS A 58 -0.74 7.71 -4.21
CA CYS A 58 -1.45 8.48 -5.23
C CYS A 58 -1.90 9.87 -4.77
N LYS A 59 -1.68 10.22 -3.50
CA LYS A 59 -2.15 11.46 -2.86
C LYS A 59 -3.68 11.68 -2.92
N GLY A 60 -4.45 10.62 -3.21
CA GLY A 60 -5.92 10.64 -3.22
C GLY A 60 -6.51 10.67 -1.81
N ASN A 61 -7.80 11.03 -1.74
CA ASN A 61 -8.58 11.09 -0.49
C ASN A 61 -9.00 9.69 0.01
N HIS A 62 -8.02 8.84 0.29
CA HIS A 62 -8.22 7.52 0.89
C HIS A 62 -6.95 7.04 1.59
N MET A 63 -7.09 6.08 2.50
CA MET A 63 -5.96 5.46 3.20
C MET A 63 -5.07 4.64 2.26
N ALA A 64 -3.80 4.43 2.61
CA ALA A 64 -2.84 3.64 1.82
C ALA A 64 -3.25 2.18 1.61
N GLY A 65 -4.19 1.65 2.41
CA GLY A 65 -4.69 0.29 2.25
C GLY A 65 -5.80 0.09 1.21
N ASN A 66 -6.39 1.17 0.69
CA ASN A 66 -7.60 1.11 -0.13
C ASN A 66 -7.42 0.17 -1.34
N PRO A 67 -8.30 -0.84 -1.54
CA PRO A 67 -8.23 -1.77 -2.67
C PRO A 67 -8.33 -1.07 -4.04
N ASN A 68 -9.01 0.08 -4.10
CA ASN A 68 -9.27 0.86 -5.31
C ASN A 68 -8.23 1.96 -5.56
N CYS A 69 -7.11 1.95 -4.83
CA CYS A 69 -6.00 2.88 -5.07
C CYS A 69 -5.43 2.68 -6.49
N PRO A 70 -5.38 3.71 -7.35
CA PRO A 70 -4.86 3.60 -8.71
C PRO A 70 -3.43 3.03 -8.77
N GLN A 71 -2.57 3.45 -7.85
CA GLN A 71 -1.19 2.96 -7.74
C GLN A 71 -1.16 1.47 -7.35
N LYS A 72 -2.03 1.03 -6.43
CA LYS A 72 -2.13 -0.38 -6.04
C LYS A 72 -2.60 -1.25 -7.21
N ILE A 73 -3.58 -0.76 -7.98
CA ILE A 73 -4.07 -1.44 -9.18
C ILE A 73 -2.96 -1.55 -10.22
N ALA A 74 -2.25 -0.44 -10.50
CA ALA A 74 -1.13 -0.44 -11.45
C ALA A 74 -0.02 -1.42 -11.04
N THR A 75 0.37 -1.46 -9.77
CA THR A 75 1.35 -2.45 -9.27
C THR A 75 0.84 -3.89 -9.44
N ARG A 76 -0.48 -4.13 -9.35
CA ARG A 76 -1.08 -5.48 -9.53
C ARG A 76 -0.94 -5.94 -10.95
N GLU A 77 -1.30 -5.08 -11.89
CA GLU A 77 -1.19 -5.39 -13.30
C GLU A 77 0.26 -5.60 -13.70
N ASN A 78 1.20 -4.76 -13.22
CA ASN A 78 2.63 -4.93 -13.50
C ASN A 78 3.19 -6.25 -12.95
N LYS A 79 2.86 -6.63 -11.70
CA LYS A 79 3.30 -7.92 -11.14
C LYS A 79 2.69 -9.12 -11.88
N LYS A 80 1.44 -9.02 -12.38
CA LYS A 80 0.85 -10.08 -13.22
C LYS A 80 1.61 -10.28 -14.53
N ILE A 81 2.14 -9.21 -15.12
CA ILE A 81 2.93 -9.29 -16.37
C ILE A 81 4.27 -9.98 -16.09
N GLN A 82 4.97 -9.61 -15.01
CA GLN A 82 6.26 -10.23 -14.64
C GLN A 82 6.16 -11.72 -14.30
N MET A 83 5.04 -12.18 -13.75
CA MET A 83 4.81 -13.61 -13.46
C MET A 83 4.45 -14.45 -14.69
N LYS A 84 4.22 -13.83 -15.85
CA LYS A 84 3.86 -14.50 -17.11
C LYS A 84 5.01 -14.55 -18.13
N ALA A 85 6.16 -13.97 -17.79
CA ALA A 85 7.38 -13.96 -18.60
C ALA A 85 8.34 -15.06 -18.13
#